data_AF-A0A7M4ATN2-F1
#
_entry.id   AF-A0A7M4ATN2-F1
#
_cell.length_a   1.000
_cell.length_b   1.000
_cell.length_c   1.000
_cell.angle_alpha   90.00
_cell.angle_beta   90.00
_cell.angle_gamma   90.00
#
_symmetry.space_group_name_H-M   'P 1'
#
loop_
_entity.id
_entity.type
_entity.pdbx_description
1 polymer ?
#
loop_
_entity_poly.entity_id
_entity_poly.type
_entity_poly.pdbx_seq_one_letter_code
_entity_poly.pdbx_strand_id
1 'polypeptide(L)'
;HHVADLTSATALFESDLLNTGDDVPKGHYEEENMKATVVPNRNALFASILYGTALSLSQKHSVDVEIALGVHSGDHAIYPDCRPEFYRALEHAFALGNWESERISFTLPYLELDKAGILRDAEGSTEKLKVDFDEIFSRTITSYQPDDEGRSDGRTGSDIERILAFNAIGRRDPITYVEPWEEVLDNALQTEREYLDKKYREQLTDLQYHVTREAGTERAFTGKYWNEKRPGKYRCVCCSVLLFTSTMKFDSGCGWPSFHTEHKEANIERVDDYSHGMHRVEVRCSVCDAHLGHVFNDGPAAYGGERYCINSASLIFETQEEER
;
A
#
# COMPACT_ATOMS: atom_id res chain seq x y z
N HIS A 1 -30.62 10.51 -13.77
CA HIS A 1 -29.25 11.01 -13.50
C HIS A 1 -29.35 12.52 -13.39
N HIS A 2 -28.91 13.10 -12.27
CA HIS A 2 -28.77 14.55 -12.12
C HIS A 2 -27.29 14.90 -12.31
N VAL A 3 -27.00 15.87 -13.17
CA VAL A 3 -25.64 16.33 -13.45
C VAL A 3 -25.49 17.74 -12.87
N ALA A 4 -24.52 17.92 -11.98
CA ALA A 4 -24.13 19.22 -11.46
C ALA A 4 -22.83 19.66 -12.16
N ASP A 5 -22.89 20.77 -12.88
CA ASP A 5 -21.72 21.36 -13.55
C ASP A 5 -20.95 22.24 -12.54
N LEU A 6 -19.71 21.85 -12.25
CA LEU A 6 -18.81 22.56 -11.31
C LEU A 6 -17.71 23.33 -12.03
N THR A 7 -17.72 23.41 -13.36
CA THR A 7 -16.62 23.94 -14.18
C THR A 7 -16.20 25.34 -13.73
N SER A 8 -17.15 26.22 -13.43
CA SER A 8 -16.86 27.60 -13.00
C SER A 8 -16.23 27.68 -11.62
N ALA A 9 -16.59 26.76 -10.71
CA ALA A 9 -16.02 26.71 -9.36
C ALA A 9 -14.61 26.10 -9.40
N THR A 10 -14.40 25.06 -10.21
CA THR A 10 -13.10 24.39 -10.33
C THR A 10 -12.07 25.20 -11.11
N ALA A 11 -12.50 26.10 -12.01
CA ALA A 11 -11.61 27.03 -12.71
C ALA A 11 -10.88 28.03 -11.81
N LEU A 12 -11.25 28.11 -10.52
CA LEU A 12 -10.56 28.94 -9.52
C LEU A 12 -9.34 28.25 -8.91
N PHE A 13 -9.12 26.97 -9.22
CA PHE A 13 -8.02 26.18 -8.66
C PHE A 13 -6.88 26.01 -9.65
N GLU A 14 -5.67 25.92 -9.15
CA GLU A 14 -4.46 25.62 -9.93
C GLU A 14 -4.08 24.14 -9.70
N SER A 15 -3.95 23.38 -10.79
CA SER A 15 -3.44 22.00 -10.79
C SER A 15 -3.05 21.61 -12.21
N ASP A 16 -2.03 20.77 -12.37
CA ASP A 16 -1.59 20.30 -13.69
C ASP A 16 -2.65 19.42 -14.37
N LEU A 17 -3.58 18.83 -13.59
CA LEU A 17 -4.76 18.14 -14.13
C LEU A 17 -5.80 19.09 -14.75
N LEU A 18 -5.74 20.38 -14.42
CA LEU A 18 -6.66 21.41 -14.93
C LEU A 18 -6.06 22.18 -16.11
N ASN A 19 -4.75 22.02 -16.35
CA ASN A 19 -4.04 22.59 -17.49
C ASN A 19 -3.84 21.53 -18.59
N THR A 20 -3.42 21.94 -19.79
CA THR A 20 -3.20 21.05 -20.94
C THR A 20 -2.26 19.89 -20.57
N GLY A 21 -2.63 18.65 -20.89
CA GLY A 21 -2.03 17.40 -20.39
C GLY A 21 -0.56 17.11 -20.73
N ASP A 22 0.20 18.07 -21.25
CA ASP A 22 1.64 17.94 -21.51
C ASP A 22 2.49 18.03 -20.23
N ASP A 23 1.94 18.61 -19.14
CA ASP A 23 2.63 18.84 -17.87
C ASP A 23 2.37 17.74 -16.81
N VAL A 24 1.66 16.65 -17.16
CA VAL A 24 1.36 15.58 -16.19
C VAL A 24 2.64 14.82 -15.81
N PRO A 25 2.99 14.73 -14.52
CA PRO A 25 4.18 14.00 -14.07
C PRO A 25 4.12 12.51 -14.42
N LYS A 26 5.25 11.97 -14.88
CA LYS A 26 5.49 10.53 -15.09
C LYS A 26 6.36 9.98 -13.96
N GLY A 27 6.26 8.69 -13.69
CA GLY A 27 7.00 8.03 -12.61
C GLY A 27 6.11 7.36 -11.57
N HIS A 28 6.66 7.09 -10.39
CA HIS A 28 5.93 6.39 -9.34
C HIS A 28 4.97 7.35 -8.62
N TYR A 29 3.79 6.87 -8.22
CA TYR A 29 2.73 7.74 -7.69
C TYR A 29 3.13 8.44 -6.39
N GLU A 30 3.87 7.78 -5.49
CA GLU A 30 4.34 8.40 -4.24
C GLU A 30 5.51 9.42 -4.42
N GLU A 31 5.93 9.73 -5.65
CA GLU A 31 6.99 10.73 -5.87
C GLU A 31 6.52 12.18 -5.66
N GLU A 32 7.42 13.07 -5.23
CA GLU A 32 7.05 14.45 -4.88
C GLU A 32 6.49 15.27 -6.04
N ASN A 33 6.91 14.98 -7.27
CA ASN A 33 6.38 15.62 -8.48
C ASN A 33 4.87 15.37 -8.66
N MET A 34 4.34 14.25 -8.16
CA MET A 34 2.91 13.92 -8.25
C MET A 34 2.03 14.86 -7.41
N LYS A 35 2.59 15.66 -6.50
CA LYS A 35 1.85 16.71 -5.80
C LYS A 35 1.26 17.76 -6.76
N ALA A 36 1.81 17.91 -7.96
CA ALA A 36 1.33 18.87 -8.95
C ALA A 36 -0.04 18.49 -9.55
N THR A 37 -0.43 17.20 -9.48
CA THR A 37 -1.76 16.73 -9.89
C THR A 37 -2.84 16.90 -8.80
N VAL A 38 -2.50 17.46 -7.64
CA VAL A 38 -3.46 17.69 -6.56
C VAL A 38 -4.38 18.85 -6.93
N VAL A 39 -5.69 18.58 -6.98
CA VAL A 39 -6.70 19.64 -7.02
C VAL A 39 -7.01 20.05 -5.58
N PRO A 40 -6.74 21.30 -5.18
CA PRO A 40 -6.95 21.76 -3.81
C PRO A 40 -8.37 21.51 -3.30
N ASN A 41 -8.48 20.90 -2.11
CA ASN A 41 -9.73 20.73 -1.36
C ASN A 41 -10.85 19.97 -2.11
N ARG A 42 -10.49 19.19 -3.14
CA ARG A 42 -11.44 18.51 -4.02
C ARG A 42 -12.41 17.62 -3.25
N ASN A 43 -11.92 16.73 -2.39
CA ASN A 43 -12.79 15.77 -1.71
C ASN A 43 -13.76 16.48 -0.74
N ALA A 44 -13.32 17.56 -0.08
CA ALA A 44 -14.18 18.34 0.82
C ALA A 44 -15.32 19.05 0.06
N LEU A 45 -15.03 19.58 -1.13
CA LEU A 45 -16.04 20.23 -1.99
C LEU A 45 -17.11 19.24 -2.42
N PHE A 46 -16.70 18.09 -2.96
CA PHE A 46 -17.64 17.03 -3.34
C PHE A 46 -18.42 16.48 -2.14
N ALA A 47 -17.75 16.25 -1.01
CA ALA A 47 -18.42 15.80 0.21
C ALA A 47 -19.44 16.83 0.71
N SER A 48 -19.15 18.13 0.62
CA SER A 48 -20.09 19.20 1.00
C SER A 48 -21.35 19.19 0.13
N ILE A 49 -21.19 19.04 -1.19
CA ILE A 49 -22.31 18.97 -2.15
C ILE A 49 -23.15 17.72 -1.89
N LEU A 50 -22.49 16.57 -1.68
CA LEU A 50 -23.17 15.30 -1.38
C LEU A 50 -23.92 15.38 -0.06
N TYR A 51 -23.33 15.96 0.98
CA TYR A 51 -23.97 16.12 2.28
C TYR A 51 -25.22 17.00 2.22
N GLY A 52 -25.14 18.16 1.56
CA GLY A 52 -26.30 19.02 1.35
C GLY A 52 -27.41 18.32 0.55
N THR A 53 -27.03 17.53 -0.46
CA THR A 53 -27.97 16.71 -1.24
C THR A 53 -28.63 15.63 -0.38
N ALA A 54 -27.84 14.95 0.47
CA ALA A 54 -28.31 13.91 1.37
C ALA A 54 -29.31 14.45 2.39
N LEU A 55 -29.02 15.61 3.01
CA LEU A 55 -29.96 16.31 3.89
C LEU A 55 -31.28 16.62 3.18
N SER A 56 -31.21 17.18 1.96
CA SER A 56 -32.41 17.52 1.19
C SER A 56 -33.26 16.28 0.86
N LEU A 57 -32.62 15.17 0.49
CA LEU A 57 -33.30 13.90 0.21
C LEU A 57 -33.89 13.29 1.48
N SER A 58 -33.13 13.27 2.57
CA SER A 58 -33.54 12.76 3.87
C SER A 58 -34.80 13.46 4.37
N GLN A 59 -34.80 14.80 4.32
CA GLN A 59 -35.96 15.62 4.70
C GLN A 59 -37.16 15.39 3.78
N LYS A 60 -36.94 15.46 2.46
CA LYS A 60 -38.02 15.35 1.47
C LYS A 60 -38.73 13.99 1.51
N HIS A 61 -37.97 12.92 1.76
CA HIS A 61 -38.49 11.56 1.71
C HIS A 61 -38.67 10.92 3.09
N SER A 62 -38.24 11.60 4.15
CA SER A 62 -38.24 11.09 5.53
C SER A 62 -37.48 9.77 5.66
N VAL A 63 -36.35 9.64 4.97
CA VAL A 63 -35.48 8.44 5.00
C VAL A 63 -34.09 8.78 5.52
N ASP A 64 -33.39 7.77 6.02
CA ASP A 64 -31.98 7.90 6.34
C ASP A 64 -31.17 7.74 5.05
N VAL A 65 -30.08 8.51 4.92
CA VAL A 65 -29.29 8.57 3.69
C VAL A 65 -27.83 8.27 4.01
N GLU A 66 -27.30 7.27 3.33
CA GLU A 66 -25.89 6.90 3.40
C GLU A 66 -25.14 7.47 2.21
N ILE A 67 -24.05 8.18 2.49
CA ILE A 67 -23.13 8.75 1.49
C ILE A 67 -21.94 7.79 1.35
N ALA A 68 -21.86 7.09 0.22
CA ALA A 68 -20.72 6.25 -0.10
C ALA A 68 -19.67 7.03 -0.89
N LEU A 69 -18.41 7.03 -0.43
CA LEU A 69 -17.27 7.62 -1.15
C LEU A 69 -16.17 6.58 -1.37
N GLY A 70 -15.66 6.51 -2.60
CA GLY A 70 -14.58 5.60 -2.99
C GLY A 70 -13.18 6.12 -2.69
N VAL A 71 -12.96 6.62 -1.47
CA VAL A 71 -11.66 7.12 -1.00
C VAL A 71 -10.80 5.93 -0.59
N HIS A 72 -9.51 5.93 -0.94
CA HIS A 72 -8.63 4.78 -0.66
C HIS A 72 -7.26 5.14 -0.06
N SER A 73 -6.63 4.17 0.61
CA SER A 73 -5.39 4.39 1.37
C SER A 73 -4.18 4.67 0.50
N GLY A 74 -4.14 4.13 -0.72
CA GLY A 74 -3.07 4.40 -1.70
C GLY A 74 -2.85 5.90 -1.99
N ASP A 75 -3.88 6.74 -1.82
CA ASP A 75 -3.78 8.18 -2.06
C ASP A 75 -3.14 8.93 -0.88
N HIS A 76 -2.95 8.31 0.30
CA HIS A 76 -2.50 9.00 1.53
C HIS A 76 -1.15 9.71 1.42
N ALA A 77 -0.28 9.23 0.51
CA ALA A 77 1.03 9.81 0.25
C ALA A 77 0.93 11.20 -0.39
N ILE A 78 -0.13 11.45 -1.17
CA ILE A 78 -0.30 12.67 -1.96
C ILE A 78 -1.48 13.51 -1.46
N TYR A 79 -2.59 12.86 -1.09
CA TYR A 79 -3.86 13.47 -0.72
C TYR A 79 -4.11 13.33 0.79
N PRO A 80 -3.85 14.38 1.59
CA PRO A 80 -4.13 14.36 3.02
C PRO A 80 -5.64 14.27 3.32
N ASP A 81 -6.50 14.63 2.36
CA ASP A 81 -7.96 14.56 2.43
C ASP A 81 -8.52 13.15 2.13
N CYS A 82 -7.66 12.14 1.96
CA CYS A 82 -8.05 10.74 1.89
C CYS A 82 -7.96 10.01 3.25
N ARG A 83 -7.56 10.70 4.33
CA ARG A 83 -7.27 10.05 5.64
C ARG A 83 -8.52 9.89 6.54
N PRO A 84 -8.57 8.85 7.39
CA PRO A 84 -9.65 8.66 8.37
C PRO A 84 -9.85 9.84 9.33
N GLU A 85 -8.77 10.51 9.75
CA GLU A 85 -8.85 11.69 10.63
C GLU A 85 -9.58 12.84 9.95
N PHE A 86 -9.33 13.04 8.65
CA PHE A 86 -9.94 14.09 7.87
C PHE A 86 -11.44 13.87 7.75
N TYR A 87 -11.88 12.67 7.37
CA TYR A 87 -13.30 12.36 7.24
C TYR A 87 -14.05 12.40 8.57
N ARG A 88 -13.44 11.94 9.67
CA ARG A 88 -14.02 12.10 11.01
C ARG A 88 -14.20 13.57 11.38
N ALA A 89 -13.21 14.41 11.10
CA ALA A 89 -13.31 15.84 11.35
C ALA A 89 -14.37 16.51 10.46
N LEU A 90 -14.45 16.12 9.20
CA LEU A 90 -15.40 16.66 8.23
C LEU A 90 -16.85 16.28 8.58
N GLU A 91 -17.10 15.00 8.87
CA GLU A 91 -18.41 14.50 9.31
C GLU A 91 -18.86 15.22 10.59
N HIS A 92 -17.97 15.37 11.56
CA HIS A 92 -18.25 16.11 12.78
C HIS A 92 -18.61 17.59 12.49
N ALA A 93 -17.88 18.25 11.60
CA ALA A 93 -18.18 19.63 11.20
C ALA A 93 -19.55 19.75 10.50
N PHE A 94 -19.87 18.82 9.61
CA PHE A 94 -21.18 18.77 8.94
C PHE A 94 -22.32 18.52 9.91
N ALA A 95 -22.13 17.62 10.88
CA ALA A 95 -23.13 17.30 11.88
C ALA A 95 -23.45 18.50 12.79
N LEU A 96 -22.43 19.28 13.19
CA LEU A 96 -22.60 20.51 13.97
C LEU A 96 -23.31 21.62 13.18
N GLY A 97 -23.08 21.69 11.87
CA GLY A 97 -23.58 22.78 11.02
C GLY A 97 -25.02 22.62 10.54
N ASN A 98 -25.63 21.44 10.71
CA ASN A 98 -26.92 21.12 10.09
C ASN A 98 -27.86 20.39 11.05
N TRP A 99 -29.16 20.69 10.92
CA TRP A 99 -30.22 19.97 11.61
C TRP A 99 -30.48 18.60 10.97
N GLU A 100 -30.94 17.64 11.78
CA GLU A 100 -31.25 16.26 11.35
C GLU A 100 -30.04 15.51 10.75
N SER A 101 -28.83 15.92 11.15
CA SER A 101 -27.58 15.32 10.69
C SER A 101 -27.41 13.88 11.15
N GLU A 102 -28.09 13.46 12.22
CA GLU A 102 -28.13 12.09 12.71
C GLU A 102 -28.73 11.08 11.71
N ARG A 103 -29.40 11.58 10.66
CA ARG A 103 -29.99 10.76 9.59
C ARG A 103 -29.06 10.54 8.41
N ILE A 104 -27.87 11.16 8.45
CA ILE A 104 -26.88 11.12 7.37
C ILE A 104 -25.63 10.43 7.90
N SER A 105 -25.15 9.42 7.16
CA SER A 105 -23.92 8.69 7.50
C SER A 105 -22.96 8.65 6.32
N PHE A 106 -21.66 8.49 6.60
CA PHE A 106 -20.65 8.22 5.59
C PHE A 106 -20.23 6.75 5.60
N THR A 107 -20.06 6.19 4.41
CA THR A 107 -19.50 4.85 4.21
C THR A 107 -18.31 4.93 3.27
N LEU A 108 -17.13 4.57 3.80
CA LEU A 108 -15.83 4.70 3.15
C LEU A 108 -15.20 3.30 3.02
N PRO A 109 -15.72 2.44 2.13
CA PRO A 109 -15.40 1.00 2.12
C PRO A 109 -13.94 0.71 1.77
N TYR A 110 -13.27 1.63 1.08
CA TYR A 110 -11.93 1.43 0.54
C TYR A 110 -10.85 2.20 1.30
N LEU A 111 -11.22 2.88 2.40
CA LEU A 111 -10.33 3.79 3.14
C LEU A 111 -9.03 3.14 3.60
N GLU A 112 -9.08 1.84 3.91
CA GLU A 112 -7.95 1.03 4.37
C GLU A 112 -7.41 0.09 3.29
N LEU A 113 -7.96 0.14 2.07
CA LEU A 113 -7.58 -0.72 0.95
C LEU A 113 -6.69 0.04 -0.03
N ASP A 114 -5.65 -0.64 -0.50
CA ASP A 114 -4.89 -0.24 -1.68
C ASP A 114 -5.64 -0.62 -2.96
N LYS A 115 -5.11 -0.24 -4.13
CA LYS A 115 -5.75 -0.56 -5.41
C LYS A 115 -5.89 -2.07 -5.65
N ALA A 116 -4.90 -2.85 -5.24
CA ALA A 116 -4.98 -4.31 -5.33
C ALA A 116 -6.11 -4.87 -4.46
N GLY A 117 -6.28 -4.35 -3.23
CA GLY A 117 -7.38 -4.67 -2.33
C GLY A 117 -8.75 -4.32 -2.91
N ILE A 118 -8.88 -3.17 -3.56
CA ILE A 118 -10.10 -2.77 -4.28
C ILE A 118 -10.41 -3.76 -5.41
N LEU A 119 -9.41 -4.20 -6.19
CA LEU A 119 -9.63 -5.18 -7.24
C LEU A 119 -10.06 -6.55 -6.66
N ARG A 120 -9.46 -7.01 -5.55
CA ARG A 120 -9.88 -8.25 -4.87
C ARG A 120 -11.32 -8.16 -4.33
N ASP A 121 -11.71 -7.01 -3.79
CA ASP A 121 -13.10 -6.77 -3.39
C ASP A 121 -14.04 -6.80 -4.62
N ALA A 122 -13.60 -6.22 -5.74
CA ALA A 122 -14.34 -6.27 -6.99
C ALA A 122 -14.51 -7.71 -7.53
N GLU A 123 -13.53 -8.61 -7.36
CA GLU A 123 -13.71 -10.03 -7.72
C GLU A 123 -14.87 -10.67 -6.95
N GLY A 124 -14.95 -10.44 -5.64
CA GLY A 124 -16.06 -10.94 -4.83
C GLY A 124 -17.40 -10.27 -5.18
N SER A 125 -17.39 -8.97 -5.50
CA SER A 125 -18.59 -8.21 -5.85
C SER A 125 -19.14 -8.61 -7.22
N THR A 126 -18.27 -8.82 -8.21
CA THR A 126 -18.64 -9.22 -9.57
C THR A 126 -19.23 -10.63 -9.60
N GLU A 127 -18.68 -11.56 -8.80
CA GLU A 127 -19.26 -12.90 -8.61
C GLU A 127 -20.69 -12.82 -8.03
N LYS A 128 -20.89 -12.03 -6.97
CA LYS A 128 -22.21 -11.85 -6.33
C LYS A 128 -23.23 -11.23 -7.29
N LEU A 129 -22.81 -10.24 -8.07
CA LEU A 129 -23.65 -9.53 -9.03
C LEU A 129 -23.85 -10.28 -10.34
N LYS A 130 -23.12 -11.39 -10.57
CA LYS A 130 -23.14 -12.18 -11.81
C LYS A 130 -22.80 -11.34 -13.05
N VAL A 131 -21.79 -10.50 -12.91
CA VAL A 131 -21.25 -9.64 -13.96
C VAL A 131 -19.80 -10.03 -14.22
N ASP A 132 -19.36 -9.86 -15.46
CA ASP A 132 -17.99 -10.20 -15.84
C ASP A 132 -17.01 -9.11 -15.38
N PHE A 133 -15.94 -9.52 -14.71
CA PHE A 133 -14.94 -8.62 -14.17
C PHE A 133 -14.19 -7.87 -15.28
N ASP A 134 -13.75 -8.59 -16.32
CA ASP A 134 -12.95 -8.00 -17.40
C ASP A 134 -13.80 -7.04 -18.25
N GLU A 135 -15.09 -7.35 -18.44
CA GLU A 135 -16.05 -6.46 -19.12
C GLU A 135 -16.30 -5.16 -18.36
N ILE A 136 -16.29 -5.18 -17.02
CA ILE A 136 -16.41 -3.95 -16.22
C ILE A 136 -15.14 -3.13 -16.33
N PHE A 137 -13.98 -3.74 -16.07
CA PHE A 137 -12.72 -3.02 -16.00
C PHE A 137 -12.20 -2.58 -17.37
N SER A 138 -12.60 -3.23 -18.47
CA SER A 138 -12.30 -2.77 -19.85
C SER A 138 -12.97 -1.44 -20.19
N ARG A 139 -14.03 -1.08 -19.47
CA ARG A 139 -14.78 0.19 -19.63
C ARG A 139 -14.31 1.29 -18.67
N THR A 140 -13.21 1.05 -17.96
CA THR A 140 -12.59 2.02 -17.06
C THR A 140 -11.26 2.50 -17.64
N ILE A 141 -10.84 3.71 -17.28
CA ILE A 141 -9.50 4.21 -17.58
C ILE A 141 -9.06 5.14 -16.46
N THR A 142 -7.80 5.06 -16.07
CA THR A 142 -7.24 5.92 -15.01
C THR A 142 -6.15 6.85 -15.54
N SER A 143 -5.73 6.70 -16.80
CA SER A 143 -4.67 7.51 -17.39
C SER A 143 -5.02 9.00 -17.38
N TYR A 144 -4.06 9.81 -16.96
CA TYR A 144 -4.13 11.26 -17.03
C TYR A 144 -3.64 11.82 -18.38
N GLN A 145 -3.06 10.97 -19.24
CA GLN A 145 -2.55 11.36 -20.56
C GLN A 145 -2.87 10.30 -21.61
N PRO A 146 -4.16 10.03 -21.91
CA PRO A 146 -4.53 9.10 -22.97
C PRO A 146 -4.19 9.68 -24.36
N ASP A 147 -3.95 8.80 -25.34
CA ASP A 147 -3.78 9.20 -26.75
C ASP A 147 -5.11 9.64 -27.41
N ASP A 148 -5.05 10.05 -28.68
CA ASP A 148 -6.23 10.49 -29.45
C ASP A 148 -7.31 9.40 -29.60
N GLU A 149 -6.95 8.13 -29.38
CA GLU A 149 -7.87 6.98 -29.40
C GLU A 149 -8.35 6.59 -27.99
N GLY A 150 -7.94 7.33 -26.95
CA GLY A 150 -8.31 7.10 -25.56
C GLY A 150 -7.49 6.01 -24.87
N ARG A 151 -6.34 5.58 -25.42
CA ARG A 151 -5.48 4.55 -24.85
C ARG A 151 -4.44 5.14 -23.90
N SER A 152 -4.13 4.40 -22.84
CA SER A 152 -3.08 4.75 -21.88
C SER A 152 -1.69 4.46 -22.44
N ASP A 153 -0.73 5.37 -22.22
CA ASP A 153 0.69 5.14 -22.52
C ASP A 153 1.40 4.24 -21.48
N GLY A 154 0.74 3.97 -20.35
CA GLY A 154 1.25 3.13 -19.27
C GLY A 154 2.26 3.81 -18.34
N ARG A 155 2.49 5.13 -18.45
CA ARG A 155 3.65 5.79 -17.83
C ARG A 155 3.31 6.88 -16.80
N THR A 156 2.06 7.35 -16.74
CA THR A 156 1.66 8.29 -15.69
C THR A 156 1.60 7.56 -14.33
N GLY A 157 1.74 8.28 -13.21
CA GLY A 157 1.70 7.63 -11.88
C GLY A 157 0.41 6.82 -11.66
N SER A 158 -0.72 7.29 -12.18
CA SER A 158 -2.00 6.59 -12.15
C SER A 158 -2.00 5.29 -12.97
N ASP A 159 -1.32 5.29 -14.12
CA ASP A 159 -1.18 4.11 -14.98
C ASP A 159 -0.31 3.05 -14.30
N ILE A 160 0.84 3.47 -13.75
CA ILE A 160 1.78 2.59 -13.04
C ILE A 160 1.06 1.89 -11.87
N GLU A 161 0.36 2.62 -11.02
CA GLU A 161 -0.39 2.02 -9.91
C GLU A 161 -1.46 1.02 -10.36
N ARG A 162 -2.17 1.34 -11.45
CA ARG A 162 -3.20 0.43 -11.98
C ARG A 162 -2.56 -0.86 -12.50
N ILE A 163 -1.50 -0.75 -13.30
CA ILE A 163 -0.76 -1.90 -13.84
C ILE A 163 -0.25 -2.79 -12.69
N LEU A 164 0.38 -2.18 -11.68
CA LEU A 164 0.89 -2.90 -10.50
C LEU A 164 -0.24 -3.58 -9.72
N ALA A 165 -1.39 -2.92 -9.56
CA ALA A 165 -2.54 -3.50 -8.86
C ALA A 165 -3.11 -4.74 -9.57
N PHE A 166 -3.26 -4.70 -10.89
CA PHE A 166 -3.69 -5.86 -11.68
C PHE A 166 -2.67 -7.01 -11.61
N ASN A 167 -1.39 -6.69 -11.73
CA ASN A 167 -0.32 -7.68 -11.57
C ASN A 167 -0.32 -8.33 -10.16
N ALA A 168 -0.56 -7.54 -9.11
CA ALA A 168 -0.61 -8.02 -7.73
C ALA A 168 -1.77 -8.99 -7.42
N ILE A 169 -2.78 -9.06 -8.29
CA ILE A 169 -3.86 -10.06 -8.23
C ILE A 169 -3.68 -11.17 -9.28
N GLY A 170 -2.54 -11.21 -9.97
CA GLY A 170 -2.22 -12.22 -10.99
C GLY A 170 -3.05 -12.09 -12.27
N ARG A 171 -3.53 -10.88 -12.59
CA ARG A 171 -4.35 -10.62 -13.79
C ARG A 171 -3.69 -9.61 -14.71
N ARG A 172 -4.00 -9.75 -16.00
CA ARG A 172 -3.74 -8.71 -17.00
C ARG A 172 -4.84 -7.66 -16.91
N ASP A 173 -4.47 -6.39 -17.00
CA ASP A 173 -5.46 -5.31 -17.11
C ASP A 173 -6.21 -5.40 -18.46
N PRO A 174 -7.56 -5.41 -18.46
CA PRO A 174 -8.36 -5.59 -19.66
C PRO A 174 -8.44 -4.34 -20.57
N ILE A 175 -7.86 -3.20 -20.20
CA ILE A 175 -7.83 -2.02 -21.08
C ILE A 175 -6.83 -2.20 -22.23
N THR A 176 -6.96 -1.37 -23.26
CA THR A 176 -5.99 -1.30 -24.35
C THR A 176 -4.98 -0.21 -24.08
N TYR A 177 -3.71 -0.60 -23.95
CA TYR A 177 -2.57 0.31 -23.88
C TYR A 177 -2.03 0.65 -25.28
N VAL A 178 -1.24 1.71 -25.37
CA VAL A 178 -0.49 2.06 -26.58
C VAL A 178 0.54 0.98 -26.92
N GLU A 179 1.27 0.50 -25.92
CA GLU A 179 2.26 -0.58 -26.04
C GLU A 179 1.69 -1.92 -25.53
N PRO A 180 2.30 -3.08 -25.88
CA PRO A 180 1.89 -4.38 -25.35
C PRO A 180 1.90 -4.45 -23.82
N TRP A 181 1.02 -5.28 -23.24
CA TRP A 181 0.90 -5.46 -21.79
C TRP A 181 2.24 -5.81 -21.13
N GLU A 182 3.02 -6.67 -21.76
CA GLU A 182 4.31 -7.11 -21.25
C GLU A 182 5.31 -5.96 -21.12
N GLU A 183 5.26 -4.99 -22.04
CA GLU A 183 6.16 -3.83 -22.03
C GLU A 183 5.74 -2.79 -20.98
N VAL A 184 4.45 -2.48 -20.89
CA VAL A 184 3.94 -1.55 -19.86
C VAL A 184 4.08 -2.15 -18.45
N LEU A 185 3.93 -3.46 -18.30
CA LEU A 185 4.14 -4.15 -17.03
C LEU A 185 5.61 -4.14 -16.62
N ASP A 186 6.55 -4.43 -17.52
CA ASP A 186 7.97 -4.37 -17.20
C ASP A 186 8.40 -2.95 -16.81
N ASN A 187 7.89 -1.94 -17.52
CA ASN A 187 8.11 -0.54 -17.16
C ASN A 187 7.56 -0.22 -15.76
N ALA A 188 6.32 -0.59 -15.46
CA ALA A 188 5.71 -0.35 -14.15
C ALA A 188 6.49 -1.01 -13.01
N LEU A 189 6.90 -2.28 -13.20
CA LEU A 189 7.73 -3.00 -12.23
C LEU A 189 9.12 -2.37 -12.08
N GLN A 190 9.72 -1.86 -13.16
CA GLN A 190 10.99 -1.15 -13.08
C GLN A 190 10.85 0.17 -12.31
N THR A 191 9.83 0.97 -12.62
CA THR A 191 9.54 2.23 -11.93
C THR A 191 9.31 2.02 -10.44
N GLU A 192 8.55 0.99 -10.05
CA GLU A 192 8.38 0.59 -8.64
C GLU A 192 9.72 0.27 -7.97
N ARG A 193 10.54 -0.56 -8.63
CA ARG A 193 11.85 -0.98 -8.09
C ARG A 193 12.79 0.21 -7.89
N GLU A 194 12.86 1.12 -8.86
CA GLU A 194 13.71 2.32 -8.79
C GLU A 194 13.25 3.27 -7.68
N TYR A 195 11.94 3.46 -7.52
CA TYR A 195 11.37 4.26 -6.44
C TYR A 195 11.71 3.67 -5.06
N LEU A 196 11.44 2.36 -4.87
CA LEU A 196 11.74 1.67 -3.61
C LEU A 196 13.24 1.67 -3.30
N ASP A 197 14.10 1.52 -4.31
CA ASP A 197 15.56 1.60 -4.14
C ASP A 197 15.96 2.95 -3.54
N LYS A 198 15.51 4.04 -4.16
CA LYS A 198 15.78 5.40 -3.68
C LYS A 198 15.24 5.61 -2.26
N LYS A 199 13.98 5.25 -2.02
CA LYS A 199 13.31 5.36 -0.71
C LYS A 199 14.10 4.64 0.38
N TYR A 200 14.54 3.40 0.13
CA TYR A 200 15.28 2.64 1.12
C TYR A 200 16.72 3.11 1.30
N ARG A 201 17.39 3.62 0.27
CA ARG A 201 18.71 4.26 0.43
C ARG A 201 18.67 5.52 1.29
N GLU A 202 17.56 6.25 1.26
CA GLU A 202 17.37 7.44 2.10
C GLU A 202 17.00 7.08 3.55
N GLN A 203 16.25 5.98 3.76
CA GLN A 203 15.75 5.57 5.07
C GLN A 203 16.73 4.69 5.87
N LEU A 204 17.50 3.83 5.20
CA LEU A 204 18.30 2.78 5.83
C LEU A 204 19.77 3.18 5.95
N THR A 205 20.46 2.64 6.96
CA THR A 205 21.93 2.66 6.99
C THR A 205 22.52 1.73 5.92
N ASP A 206 23.76 1.97 5.51
CA ASP A 206 24.47 1.14 4.50
C ASP A 206 24.40 -0.36 4.82
N LEU A 207 24.57 -0.75 6.08
CA LEU A 207 24.50 -2.16 6.49
C LEU A 207 23.07 -2.72 6.39
N GLN A 208 22.07 -1.94 6.80
CA GLN A 208 20.66 -2.37 6.71
C GLN A 208 20.25 -2.51 5.25
N TYR A 209 20.63 -1.56 4.39
CA TYR A 209 20.40 -1.62 2.96
C TYR A 209 21.10 -2.85 2.34
N HIS A 210 22.40 -3.03 2.60
CA HIS A 210 23.16 -4.18 2.11
C HIS A 210 22.53 -5.52 2.51
N VAL A 211 22.12 -5.65 3.77
CA VAL A 211 21.45 -6.86 4.24
C VAL A 211 20.08 -7.04 3.58
N THR A 212 19.22 -6.04 3.61
CA THR A 212 17.80 -6.20 3.23
C THR A 212 17.55 -6.16 1.73
N ARG A 213 18.36 -5.44 0.94
CA ARG A 213 18.14 -5.23 -0.50
C ARG A 213 19.15 -5.96 -1.37
N GLU A 214 20.35 -6.23 -0.86
CA GLU A 214 21.42 -6.92 -1.60
C GLU A 214 21.68 -8.35 -1.09
N ALA A 215 20.79 -8.86 -0.22
CA ALA A 215 20.90 -10.16 0.43
C ALA A 215 22.26 -10.38 1.15
N GLY A 216 22.83 -9.29 1.67
CA GLY A 216 24.05 -9.31 2.47
C GLY A 216 23.84 -10.00 3.82
N THR A 217 24.94 -10.37 4.48
CA THR A 217 24.90 -10.99 5.82
C THR A 217 25.81 -10.21 6.77
N GLU A 218 25.27 -9.78 7.91
CA GLU A 218 26.06 -9.12 8.96
C GLU A 218 27.04 -10.12 9.59
N ARG A 219 28.15 -9.64 10.16
CA ARG A 219 29.12 -10.53 10.80
C ARG A 219 28.57 -11.11 12.10
N ALA A 220 28.82 -12.39 12.36
CA ALA A 220 28.45 -13.06 13.60
C ALA A 220 28.94 -12.28 14.84
N PHE A 221 28.10 -12.21 15.88
CA PHE A 221 28.35 -11.54 17.16
C PHE A 221 28.55 -10.01 17.07
N THR A 222 28.23 -9.39 15.93
CA THR A 222 28.35 -7.93 15.75
C THR A 222 27.00 -7.22 15.71
N GLY A 223 25.93 -7.92 15.33
CA GLY A 223 24.61 -7.34 15.17
C GLY A 223 24.00 -6.86 16.49
N LYS A 224 23.24 -5.75 16.45
CA LYS A 224 22.67 -5.13 17.66
C LYS A 224 21.83 -6.07 18.52
N TYR A 225 21.22 -7.09 17.93
CA TYR A 225 20.19 -7.92 18.58
C TYR A 225 20.61 -9.37 18.84
N TRP A 226 21.86 -9.77 18.55
CA TRP A 226 22.27 -11.17 18.74
C TRP A 226 22.11 -11.61 20.20
N ASN A 227 22.51 -10.77 21.16
CA ASN A 227 22.40 -11.03 22.61
C ASN A 227 21.22 -10.32 23.30
N GLU A 228 20.29 -9.73 22.55
CA GLU A 228 19.11 -9.06 23.12
C GLU A 228 18.19 -10.08 23.80
N LYS A 229 17.73 -9.75 25.01
CA LYS A 229 16.91 -10.62 25.88
C LYS A 229 15.69 -9.92 26.48
N ARG A 230 15.54 -8.61 26.29
CA ARG A 230 14.40 -7.86 26.80
C ARG A 230 13.09 -8.34 26.16
N PRO A 231 11.96 -8.27 26.88
CA PRO A 231 10.64 -8.50 26.30
C PRO A 231 10.30 -7.46 25.24
N GLY A 232 9.83 -7.90 24.07
CA GLY A 232 9.50 -6.98 22.99
C GLY A 232 9.18 -7.65 21.66
N LYS A 233 9.04 -6.82 20.63
CA LYS A 233 8.66 -7.18 19.27
C LYS A 233 9.79 -6.87 18.30
N TYR A 234 10.00 -7.75 17.33
CA TYR A 234 10.96 -7.57 16.25
C TYR A 234 10.21 -7.36 14.94
N ARG A 235 10.35 -6.18 14.39
CA ARG A 235 9.70 -5.74 13.15
C ARG A 235 10.69 -5.66 12.01
N CYS A 236 10.20 -5.79 10.78
CA CYS A 236 11.02 -5.52 9.60
C CYS A 236 11.52 -4.07 9.63
N VAL A 237 12.82 -3.85 9.41
CA VAL A 237 13.39 -2.49 9.35
C VAL A 237 12.83 -1.66 8.18
N CYS A 238 12.37 -2.31 7.10
CA CYS A 238 11.90 -1.65 5.89
C CYS A 238 10.43 -1.22 5.99
N CYS A 239 9.53 -2.14 6.39
CA CYS A 239 8.07 -1.91 6.37
C CYS A 239 7.39 -2.03 7.74
N SER A 240 8.15 -2.25 8.82
CA SER A 240 7.64 -2.33 10.20
C SER A 240 6.63 -3.45 10.50
N VAL A 241 6.41 -4.39 9.56
CA VAL A 241 5.58 -5.58 9.83
C VAL A 241 6.18 -6.39 10.98
N LEU A 242 5.32 -6.93 11.85
CA LEU A 242 5.74 -7.76 12.97
C LEU A 242 6.21 -9.13 12.46
N LEU A 243 7.49 -9.43 12.65
CA LEU A 243 8.11 -10.68 12.19
C LEU A 243 8.25 -11.69 13.32
N PHE A 244 8.75 -11.25 14.48
CA PHE A 244 9.02 -12.13 15.63
C PHE A 244 8.72 -11.43 16.96
N THR A 245 8.63 -12.22 18.04
CA THR A 245 8.56 -11.71 19.41
C THR A 245 9.71 -12.27 20.25
N SER A 246 10.01 -11.63 21.38
CA SER A 246 11.03 -12.10 22.32
C SER A 246 10.78 -13.51 22.85
N THR A 247 9.53 -13.97 22.92
CA THR A 247 9.17 -15.34 23.34
C THR A 247 9.55 -16.40 22.30
N MET A 248 9.75 -15.98 21.05
CA MET A 248 10.21 -16.84 19.96
C MET A 248 11.73 -16.92 19.89
N LYS A 249 12.43 -15.95 20.51
CA LYS A 249 13.89 -15.85 20.47
C LYS A 249 14.53 -16.86 21.42
N PHE A 250 15.62 -17.47 20.99
CA PHE A 250 16.46 -18.34 21.82
C PHE A 250 17.96 -18.13 21.53
N ASP A 251 18.81 -18.64 22.40
CA ASP A 251 20.26 -18.62 22.22
C ASP A 251 20.71 -19.88 21.47
N SER A 252 21.11 -19.71 20.21
CA SER A 252 21.62 -20.78 19.36
C SER A 252 23.15 -20.87 19.38
N GLY A 253 23.84 -19.88 19.95
CA GLY A 253 25.29 -19.74 19.85
C GLY A 253 25.83 -19.41 18.45
N CYS A 254 24.97 -19.16 17.44
CA CYS A 254 25.43 -18.92 16.06
C CYS A 254 25.96 -17.50 15.82
N GLY A 255 25.66 -16.55 16.72
CA GLY A 255 26.09 -15.16 16.61
C GLY A 255 25.11 -14.22 15.91
N TRP A 256 23.92 -14.70 15.53
CA TRP A 256 22.82 -13.89 15.02
C TRP A 256 21.56 -14.09 15.85
N PRO A 257 20.62 -13.11 15.89
CA PRO A 257 19.27 -13.33 16.38
C PRO A 257 18.69 -14.64 15.84
N SER A 258 18.27 -15.51 16.76
CA SER A 258 17.72 -16.83 16.42
C SER A 258 16.32 -16.99 17.00
N PHE A 259 15.37 -17.37 16.16
CA PHE A 259 13.98 -17.61 16.55
C PHE A 259 13.56 -19.03 16.19
N HIS A 260 12.71 -19.65 16.99
CA HIS A 260 12.22 -21.02 16.73
C HIS A 260 10.98 -21.05 15.81
N THR A 261 10.20 -19.96 15.81
CA THR A 261 9.03 -19.76 14.95
C THR A 261 8.91 -18.30 14.56
N GLU A 262 8.18 -18.01 13.48
CA GLU A 262 7.73 -16.67 13.10
C GLU A 262 6.40 -16.26 13.76
N HIS A 263 6.07 -14.97 13.71
CA HIS A 263 4.75 -14.48 14.09
C HIS A 263 3.69 -14.96 13.08
N LYS A 264 2.52 -15.37 13.58
CA LYS A 264 1.43 -15.95 12.77
C LYS A 264 0.94 -15.07 11.60
N GLU A 265 1.15 -13.76 11.70
CA GLU A 265 0.76 -12.76 10.68
C GLU A 265 1.96 -12.31 9.83
N ALA A 266 3.17 -12.79 10.11
CA ALA A 266 4.37 -12.43 9.35
C ALA A 266 4.37 -13.07 7.95
N ASN A 267 3.88 -14.32 7.85
CA ASN A 267 3.84 -15.10 6.61
C ASN A 267 5.17 -15.07 5.84
N ILE A 268 6.29 -15.30 6.52
CA ILE A 268 7.63 -15.08 5.94
C ILE A 268 7.82 -15.94 4.69
N GLU A 269 8.27 -15.31 3.61
CA GLU A 269 8.50 -16.01 2.35
C GLU A 269 9.80 -16.81 2.42
N ARG A 270 9.75 -18.02 1.85
CA ARG A 270 10.87 -18.97 1.83
C ARG A 270 11.32 -19.19 0.40
N VAL A 271 12.61 -18.95 0.14
CA VAL A 271 13.20 -19.06 -1.19
C VAL A 271 14.38 -20.03 -1.13
N ASP A 272 14.43 -21.00 -2.04
CA ASP A 272 15.56 -21.92 -2.13
C ASP A 272 16.83 -21.16 -2.56
N ASP A 273 17.85 -21.19 -1.72
CA ASP A 273 19.14 -20.52 -1.92
C ASP A 273 20.23 -21.57 -2.16
N TYR A 274 20.74 -21.59 -3.40
CA TYR A 274 21.84 -22.46 -3.85
C TYR A 274 23.20 -21.75 -3.90
N SER A 275 23.29 -20.52 -3.38
CA SER A 275 24.52 -19.73 -3.37
C SER A 275 25.63 -20.40 -2.55
N HIS A 276 26.88 -20.06 -2.86
CA HIS A 276 28.07 -20.58 -2.18
C HIS A 276 28.20 -22.13 -2.14
N GLY A 277 27.50 -22.85 -3.02
CA GLY A 277 27.55 -24.31 -3.10
C GLY A 277 26.84 -25.03 -1.94
N MET A 278 25.96 -24.32 -1.21
CA MET A 278 25.13 -24.88 -0.15
C MET A 278 23.66 -24.81 -0.55
N HIS A 279 22.84 -25.72 -0.06
CA HIS A 279 21.38 -25.61 -0.13
C HIS A 279 20.90 -25.05 1.21
N ARG A 280 20.39 -23.81 1.19
CA ARG A 280 19.78 -23.12 2.33
C ARG A 280 18.40 -22.63 1.92
N VAL A 281 17.57 -22.30 2.90
CA VAL A 281 16.28 -21.66 2.66
C VAL A 281 16.40 -20.22 3.12
N GLU A 282 16.47 -19.28 2.16
CA GLU A 282 16.41 -17.85 2.43
C GLU A 282 15.03 -17.50 2.98
N VAL A 283 15.00 -16.59 3.95
CA VAL A 283 13.76 -16.03 4.48
C VAL A 283 13.67 -14.54 4.18
N ARG A 284 12.52 -14.13 3.62
CA ARG A 284 12.23 -12.75 3.22
C ARG A 284 10.94 -12.24 3.83
N CYS A 285 10.88 -10.92 4.05
CA CYS A 285 9.67 -10.26 4.48
C CYS A 285 8.60 -10.32 3.39
N SER A 286 7.46 -10.95 3.66
CA SER A 286 6.34 -11.09 2.70
C SER A 286 5.73 -9.79 2.21
N VAL A 287 5.89 -8.70 2.98
CA VAL A 287 5.30 -7.39 2.64
C VAL A 287 6.20 -6.55 1.73
N CYS A 288 7.53 -6.68 1.81
CA CYS A 288 8.46 -5.78 1.10
C CYS A 288 9.66 -6.47 0.44
N ASP A 289 9.65 -7.81 0.43
CA ASP A 289 10.72 -8.66 -0.13
C ASP A 289 12.11 -8.43 0.51
N ALA A 290 12.17 -7.78 1.69
CA ALA A 290 13.43 -7.55 2.39
C ALA A 290 14.06 -8.88 2.84
N HIS A 291 15.31 -9.11 2.46
CA HIS A 291 16.10 -10.23 2.95
C HIS A 291 16.26 -10.12 4.48
N LEU A 292 15.92 -11.21 5.18
CA LEU A 292 16.01 -11.29 6.63
C LEU A 292 17.20 -12.17 7.05
N GLY A 293 17.39 -13.30 6.38
CA GLY A 293 18.41 -14.30 6.71
C GLY A 293 18.06 -15.66 6.14
N HIS A 294 18.26 -16.72 6.93
CA HIS A 294 17.97 -18.10 6.52
C HIS A 294 17.27 -18.90 7.62
N VAL A 295 16.51 -19.91 7.23
CA VAL A 295 15.93 -20.90 8.16
C VAL A 295 16.62 -22.26 8.00
N PHE A 296 16.84 -22.92 9.14
CA PHE A 296 17.52 -24.22 9.26
C PHE A 296 16.70 -25.20 10.10
N ASN A 297 16.91 -26.51 9.93
CA ASN A 297 16.21 -27.57 10.67
C ASN A 297 16.99 -28.07 11.91
N ASP A 298 17.79 -27.21 12.52
CA ASP A 298 18.64 -27.51 13.68
C ASP A 298 18.23 -26.72 14.94
N GLY A 299 16.97 -26.29 14.98
CA GLY A 299 16.38 -25.57 16.11
C GLY A 299 15.82 -26.49 17.20
N PRO A 300 15.18 -25.91 18.23
CA PRO A 300 14.66 -26.68 19.36
C PRO A 300 13.48 -27.56 18.95
N ALA A 301 13.60 -28.87 19.16
CA ALA A 301 12.57 -29.85 18.79
C ALA A 301 11.19 -29.59 19.43
N ALA A 302 11.15 -28.97 20.61
CA ALA A 302 9.92 -28.61 21.31
C ALA A 302 9.04 -27.61 20.54
N TYR A 303 9.59 -26.88 19.57
CA TYR A 303 8.90 -25.87 18.77
C TYR A 303 8.86 -26.21 17.27
N GLY A 304 9.08 -27.48 16.92
CA GLY A 304 9.07 -27.95 15.52
C GLY A 304 10.45 -28.14 14.91
N GLY A 305 11.52 -27.72 15.59
CA GLY A 305 12.91 -27.99 15.16
C GLY A 305 13.48 -27.00 14.15
N GLU A 306 12.75 -25.94 13.81
CA GLU A 306 13.27 -24.87 12.94
C GLU A 306 14.07 -23.82 13.73
N ARG A 307 15.04 -23.22 13.06
CA ARG A 307 15.82 -22.08 13.54
C ARG A 307 15.90 -21.02 12.45
N TYR A 308 15.19 -19.91 12.67
CA TYR A 308 15.27 -18.69 11.88
C TYR A 308 16.49 -17.91 12.34
N CYS A 309 17.53 -17.88 11.52
CA CYS A 309 18.79 -17.18 11.74
C CYS A 309 18.74 -15.84 11.01
N ILE A 310 18.45 -14.77 11.73
CA ILE A 310 18.05 -13.49 11.16
C ILE A 310 19.11 -12.43 11.44
N ASN A 311 19.40 -11.60 10.45
CA ASN A 311 20.29 -10.45 10.61
C ASN A 311 19.66 -9.40 11.55
N SER A 312 20.40 -8.90 12.52
CA SER A 312 19.96 -7.77 13.36
C SER A 312 19.68 -6.54 12.51
N ALA A 313 20.47 -6.32 11.46
CA ALA A 313 20.30 -5.23 10.50
C ALA A 313 18.98 -5.29 9.70
N SER A 314 18.28 -6.43 9.64
CA SER A 314 16.95 -6.48 9.01
C SER A 314 15.80 -6.22 9.99
N LEU A 315 16.11 -5.95 11.27
CA LEU A 315 15.13 -5.84 12.34
C LEU A 315 15.16 -4.46 13.02
N ILE A 316 14.00 -4.04 13.51
CA ILE A 316 13.84 -3.03 14.55
C ILE A 316 13.21 -3.71 15.76
N PHE A 317 13.79 -3.48 16.94
CA PHE A 317 13.27 -4.01 18.20
C PHE A 317 12.54 -2.92 18.98
N GLU A 318 11.28 -3.17 19.29
CA GLU A 318 10.43 -2.34 20.15
C GLU A 318 10.26 -3.04 21.49
N THR A 319 10.62 -2.34 22.56
CA THR A 319 10.48 -2.87 23.92
C THR A 319 9.03 -2.82 24.38
N GLN A 320 8.61 -3.75 25.23
CA GLN A 320 7.26 -3.72 25.82
C GLN A 320 6.95 -2.45 26.65
N GLU A 321 7.96 -1.68 27.06
CA GLU A 321 7.78 -0.45 27.84
C GLU A 321 7.43 0.76 26.95
N GLU A 322 7.77 0.73 25.65
CA GLU A 322 7.49 1.80 24.69
C GLU A 322 6.04 1.79 24.18
N GLU A 323 5.22 0.78 24.53
CA GLU A 323 3.80 0.66 24.16
C GLU A 323 2.83 1.32 25.17
N ARG A 324 3.34 2.02 26.20
CA ARG A 324 2.53 2.70 27.25
C ARG A 324 2.46 4.21 27.05
#